data_AF-A0A350YTH2-F1
#
_entry.id   AF-A0A350YTH2-F1
#
_cell.length_a   1.000
_cell.length_b   1.000
_cell.length_c   1.000
_cell.angle_alpha   90.00
_cell.angle_beta   90.00
_cell.angle_gamma   90.00
#
_symmetry.space_group_name_H-M   'P 1'
#
loop_
_entity.id
_entity.type
_entity.pdbx_description
1 polymer ?
#
loop_
_entity_poly.entity_id
_entity_poly.type
_entity_poly.pdbx_seq_one_letter_code
_entity_poly.pdbx_strand_id
1 'polypeptide(L)'
;MNRVTGIFILILMVAGYSCRPKEKRAVKDDVNFPREEGWLYDGKSLNGWEITNFGPQGPVSVSDGNIVLSMGDGCTGITWKEEFPADNYEVSLEAMRVDGNDFFCGMTFPVGKDPCTLIVGG
;
A
#
# COMPACT_ATOMS: atom_id res chain seq x y z
N MET A 1 -11.80 15.80 -73.42
CA MET A 1 -13.22 15.39 -73.38
C MET A 1 -13.50 14.87 -71.98
N ASN A 2 -14.21 15.67 -71.19
CA ASN A 2 -14.45 15.50 -69.75
C ASN A 2 -15.38 14.32 -69.45
N ARG A 3 -15.13 13.56 -68.38
CA ARG A 3 -16.19 12.98 -67.54
C ARG A 3 -15.76 12.95 -66.07
N VAL A 4 -16.47 13.72 -65.26
CA VAL A 4 -16.49 13.68 -63.80
C VAL A 4 -17.80 13.01 -63.38
N THR A 5 -17.72 11.92 -62.61
CA THR A 5 -18.78 11.34 -61.75
C THR A 5 -18.05 10.33 -60.87
N GLY A 6 -17.87 10.43 -59.54
CA GLY A 6 -18.76 10.86 -58.47
C GLY A 6 -19.22 9.61 -57.71
N ILE A 7 -18.80 9.41 -56.45
CA ILE A 7 -19.56 8.85 -55.31
C ILE A 7 -18.62 8.61 -54.09
N PHE A 8 -19.02 9.21 -52.97
CA PHE A 8 -18.60 9.02 -51.58
C PHE A 8 -18.70 7.54 -51.13
N ILE A 9 -17.89 7.09 -50.16
CA ILE A 9 -18.34 6.46 -48.90
C ILE A 9 -17.15 5.86 -48.09
N LEU A 10 -17.05 6.38 -46.86
CA LEU A 10 -16.76 5.71 -45.58
C LEU A 10 -15.32 5.42 -45.12
N ILE A 11 -15.00 6.21 -44.08
CA ILE A 11 -14.02 6.08 -43.02
C ILE A 11 -13.83 4.64 -42.52
N LEU A 12 -12.55 4.23 -42.39
CA LEU A 12 -12.09 3.28 -41.39
C LEU A 12 -10.82 3.87 -40.74
N MET A 13 -11.02 4.81 -39.80
CA MET A 13 -10.05 5.06 -38.75
C MET A 13 -9.98 3.79 -37.90
N VAL A 14 -9.09 2.87 -38.27
CA VAL A 14 -8.60 1.89 -37.31
C VAL A 14 -7.61 2.65 -36.43
N ALA A 15 -8.18 3.37 -35.45
CA ALA A 15 -7.48 3.68 -34.23
C ALA A 15 -7.14 2.32 -33.60
N GLY A 16 -5.99 1.79 -33.99
CA GLY A 16 -5.30 0.76 -33.24
C GLY A 16 -4.92 1.38 -31.91
N TYR A 17 -5.90 1.43 -31.01
CA TYR A 17 -5.66 1.62 -29.59
C TYR A 17 -4.60 0.59 -29.23
N SER A 18 -3.42 1.11 -28.99
CA SER A 18 -2.31 0.42 -28.38
C SER A 18 -2.74 0.02 -26.97
N CYS A 19 -3.55 -1.05 -26.86
CA CYS A 19 -3.69 -1.80 -25.63
C CYS A 19 -2.37 -2.54 -25.43
N ARG A 20 -1.38 -1.80 -24.90
CA ARG A 20 -0.23 -2.40 -24.25
C ARG A 20 -0.81 -3.16 -23.06
N PRO A 21 -0.73 -4.50 -23.01
CA PRO A 21 -1.08 -5.22 -21.80
C PRO A 21 -0.21 -4.64 -20.68
N LYS A 22 -0.83 -4.17 -19.58
CA LYS A 22 -0.08 -3.90 -18.35
C LYS A 22 0.54 -5.23 -17.96
N GLU A 23 1.82 -5.37 -18.22
CA GLU A 23 2.63 -6.47 -17.73
C GLU A 23 2.41 -6.51 -16.21
N LYS A 24 1.76 -7.57 -15.72
CA LYS A 24 1.69 -7.83 -14.28
C LYS A 24 3.14 -8.02 -13.88
N ARG A 25 3.70 -7.00 -13.23
CA ARG A 25 5.07 -7.03 -12.72
C ARG A 25 5.17 -8.29 -11.87
N ALA A 26 5.94 -9.26 -12.34
CA ALA A 26 6.17 -10.48 -11.61
C ALA A 26 6.69 -10.10 -10.22
N VAL A 27 6.06 -10.67 -9.20
CA VAL A 27 6.40 -10.47 -7.80
C VAL A 27 7.90 -10.68 -7.64
N LYS A 28 8.56 -9.65 -7.12
CA LYS A 28 9.95 -9.68 -6.69
C LYS A 28 10.12 -10.88 -5.75
N ASP A 29 11.20 -11.62 -5.98
CA ASP A 29 11.85 -12.66 -5.18
C ASP A 29 11.23 -12.95 -3.80
N ASP A 30 11.14 -14.23 -3.42
CA ASP A 30 10.80 -14.71 -2.06
C ASP A 30 11.77 -14.09 -1.02
N VAL A 31 11.55 -12.83 -0.64
CA VAL A 31 12.26 -12.18 0.44
C VAL A 31 11.72 -12.80 1.72
N ASN A 32 12.58 -13.56 2.40
CA ASN A 32 12.27 -14.10 3.71
C ASN A 32 12.50 -13.00 4.76
N PHE A 33 11.52 -12.78 5.64
CA PHE A 33 11.58 -11.81 6.73
C PHE A 33 11.59 -12.57 8.07
N PRO A 34 12.72 -13.17 8.45
CA PRO A 34 12.81 -14.01 9.65
C PRO A 34 12.65 -13.18 10.93
N ARG A 35 11.80 -13.65 11.86
CA ARG A 35 11.55 -12.97 13.14
C ARG A 35 12.81 -12.89 14.00
N GLU A 36 13.70 -13.89 13.94
CA GLU A 36 14.97 -13.89 14.66
C GLU A 36 15.94 -12.77 14.25
N GLU A 37 15.75 -12.16 13.08
CA GLU A 37 16.53 -11.00 12.61
C GLU A 37 15.85 -9.66 12.96
N GLY A 38 14.77 -9.67 13.74
CA GLY A 38 14.08 -8.46 14.21
C GLY A 38 12.97 -7.95 13.28
N TRP A 39 12.61 -8.69 12.24
CA TRP A 39 11.48 -8.34 11.38
C TRP A 39 10.16 -8.46 12.13
N LEU A 40 9.34 -7.41 12.09
CA LEU A 40 7.99 -7.42 12.67
C LEU A 40 6.92 -7.89 11.67
N TYR A 41 7.17 -7.76 10.37
CA TYR A 41 6.25 -8.17 9.32
C TYR A 41 6.89 -9.27 8.47
N ASP A 42 6.13 -10.33 8.20
CA ASP A 42 6.60 -11.52 7.49
C ASP A 42 6.42 -11.43 5.95
N GLY A 43 5.95 -10.28 5.44
CA GLY A 43 5.66 -10.09 4.02
C GLY A 43 4.39 -10.77 3.53
N LYS A 44 3.63 -11.47 4.40
CA LYS A 44 2.59 -12.43 3.99
C LYS A 44 1.29 -12.31 4.77
N SER A 45 1.35 -11.92 6.04
CA SER A 45 0.23 -11.98 6.97
C SER A 45 0.31 -10.94 8.08
N LEU A 46 -0.77 -10.79 8.83
CA LEU A 46 -0.80 -9.96 10.04
C LEU A 46 -0.41 -10.75 11.30
N ASN A 47 0.37 -11.83 11.18
CA ASN A 47 0.86 -12.56 12.35
C ASN A 47 1.62 -11.61 13.30
N GLY A 48 1.22 -11.60 14.57
CA GLY A 48 1.75 -10.68 15.60
C GLY A 48 1.07 -9.31 15.64
N TRP A 49 0.26 -8.98 14.65
CA TRP A 49 -0.46 -7.71 14.53
C TRP A 49 -1.96 -7.89 14.75
N GLU A 50 -2.59 -6.92 15.39
CA GLU A 50 -4.03 -6.82 15.55
C GLU A 50 -4.54 -5.57 14.82
N ILE A 51 -5.68 -5.67 14.14
CA ILE A 51 -6.36 -4.50 13.59
C ILE A 51 -6.87 -3.66 14.75
N THR A 52 -6.40 -2.41 14.86
CA THR A 52 -6.78 -1.53 15.95
C THR A 52 -8.24 -1.11 15.79
N ASN A 53 -9.02 -1.27 16.86
CA ASN A 53 -10.43 -0.86 16.85
C ASN A 53 -10.57 0.63 17.16
N PHE A 54 -10.66 1.46 16.12
CA PHE A 54 -10.94 2.89 16.25
C PHE A 54 -12.45 3.21 16.26
N GLY A 55 -13.31 2.22 15.96
CA GLY A 55 -14.74 2.36 15.75
C GLY A 55 -15.07 2.42 14.25
N PRO A 56 -14.77 3.53 13.54
CA PRO A 56 -15.05 3.67 12.12
C PRO A 56 -13.79 3.50 11.23
N GLN A 57 -12.86 2.64 11.63
CA GLN A 57 -11.67 2.32 10.84
C GLN A 57 -12.03 1.74 9.47
N GLY A 58 -11.19 2.02 8.48
CA GLY A 58 -11.26 1.40 7.17
C GLY A 58 -10.79 -0.06 7.18
N PRO A 59 -11.01 -0.79 6.09
CA PRO A 59 -10.53 -2.16 5.97
C PRO A 59 -9.00 -2.23 5.94
N VAL A 60 -8.47 -3.27 6.57
CA VAL A 60 -7.05 -3.63 6.55
C VAL A 60 -6.90 -4.96 5.80
N SER A 61 -5.95 -5.03 4.87
CA SER A 61 -5.65 -6.25 4.13
C SER A 61 -4.15 -6.42 3.88
N VAL A 62 -3.75 -7.61 3.47
CA VAL A 62 -2.41 -7.87 2.94
C VAL A 62 -2.55 -8.15 1.45
N SER A 63 -1.79 -7.41 0.63
CA SER A 63 -1.81 -7.54 -0.83
C SER A 63 -0.45 -7.23 -1.42
N ASP A 64 0.02 -8.06 -2.35
CA ASP A 64 1.31 -7.91 -3.03
C ASP A 64 2.49 -7.70 -2.07
N GLY A 65 2.51 -8.41 -0.94
CA GLY A 65 3.56 -8.31 0.09
C GLY A 65 3.53 -7.03 0.92
N ASN A 66 2.43 -6.28 0.89
CA ASN A 66 2.25 -5.05 1.64
C ASN A 66 1.03 -5.14 2.55
N ILE A 67 1.10 -4.48 3.69
CA ILE A 67 -0.08 -4.19 4.51
C ILE A 67 -0.75 -2.96 3.91
N VAL A 68 -2.03 -3.09 3.57
CA VAL A 68 -2.85 -2.01 3.00
C VAL A 68 -3.83 -1.53 4.06
N LEU A 69 -3.65 -0.28 4.48
CA LEU A 69 -4.58 0.44 5.36
C LEU A 69 -5.48 1.33 4.51
N SER A 70 -6.74 0.97 4.36
CA SER A 70 -7.69 1.76 3.57
C SER A 70 -8.26 2.92 4.38
N MET A 71 -8.79 3.94 3.69
CA MET A 71 -9.45 5.07 4.33
C MET A 71 -10.60 4.60 5.23
N GLY A 72 -10.62 5.13 6.46
CA GLY A 72 -11.75 5.09 7.38
C GLY A 72 -12.25 6.51 7.68
N ASP A 73 -13.22 6.63 8.59
CA ASP A 73 -13.62 7.94 9.12
C ASP A 73 -12.71 8.29 10.31
N GLY A 74 -11.59 8.95 10.04
CA GLY A 74 -10.53 9.17 11.01
C GLY A 74 -9.34 8.24 10.76
N CYS A 75 -9.06 7.31 11.68
CA CYS A 75 -7.85 6.48 11.63
C CYS A 75 -8.13 5.02 11.26
N THR A 76 -7.22 4.44 10.47
CA THR A 76 -7.08 3.00 10.26
C THR A 76 -5.67 2.61 10.67
N GLY A 77 -5.53 1.53 11.44
CA GLY A 77 -4.22 1.13 11.94
C GLY A 77 -4.18 -0.31 12.45
N ILE A 78 -2.97 -0.75 12.72
CA ILE A 78 -2.67 -2.05 13.33
C ILE A 78 -1.76 -1.84 14.53
N THR A 79 -1.82 -2.76 15.49
CA THR A 79 -1.03 -2.74 16.72
C THR A 79 -0.28 -4.04 16.88
N TRP A 80 1.02 -3.95 17.13
CA TRP A 80 1.84 -5.11 17.48
C TRP A 80 1.45 -5.66 18.86
N LYS A 81 1.26 -6.97 18.97
CA LYS A 81 0.74 -7.63 20.18
C LYS A 81 1.76 -8.55 20.86
N GLU A 82 2.89 -8.79 20.23
CA GLU A 82 3.97 -9.57 20.83
C GLU A 82 4.88 -8.66 21.66
N GLU A 83 5.92 -9.25 22.25
CA GLU A 83 6.91 -8.48 23.00
C GLU A 83 7.65 -7.50 22.07
N PHE A 84 7.94 -6.31 22.60
CA PHE A 84 8.68 -5.27 21.90
C PHE A 84 9.57 -4.51 22.91
N PRO A 85 10.83 -4.19 22.57
CA PRO A 85 11.74 -3.51 23.48
C PRO A 85 11.23 -2.09 23.83
N ALA A 86 11.43 -1.68 25.07
CA ALA A 86 11.03 -0.34 25.54
C ALA A 86 12.10 0.74 25.27
N ASP A 87 13.37 0.34 25.16
CA ASP A 87 14.53 1.21 25.01
C ASP A 87 15.64 0.53 24.19
N ASN A 88 16.64 1.32 23.75
CA ASN A 88 17.86 0.85 23.06
C ASN A 88 17.60 0.02 21.79
N TYR A 89 16.62 0.42 20.97
CA TYR A 89 16.32 -0.21 19.69
C TYR A 89 16.25 0.83 18.56
N GLU A 90 16.32 0.34 17.33
CA GLU A 90 15.96 1.09 16.13
C GLU A 90 14.76 0.38 15.47
N VAL A 91 13.75 1.15 15.08
CA VAL A 91 12.61 0.65 14.32
C VAL A 91 12.53 1.40 13.01
N SER A 92 12.40 0.66 11.91
CA SER A 92 12.31 1.20 10.56
C SER A 92 11.11 0.60 9.83
N LEU A 93 10.58 1.36 8.86
CA LEU A 93 9.51 0.91 7.98
C LEU A 93 9.66 1.57 6.61
N GLU A 94 9.22 0.86 5.58
CA GLU A 94 9.01 1.41 4.24
C GLU A 94 7.50 1.54 4.01
N ALA A 95 7.02 2.74 3.71
CA ALA A 95 5.61 3.01 3.47
C ALA A 95 5.44 4.12 2.43
N MET A 96 4.27 4.12 1.79
CA MET A 96 3.88 5.16 0.83
C MET A 96 2.40 5.50 0.96
N ARG A 97 2.04 6.76 0.69
CA ARG A 97 0.64 7.16 0.51
C ARG A 97 0.14 6.63 -0.84
N VAL A 98 -0.89 5.79 -0.81
CA VAL A 98 -1.58 5.29 -2.02
C VAL A 98 -2.76 6.20 -2.37
N ASP A 99 -3.51 6.62 -1.36
CA ASP A 99 -4.65 7.54 -1.45
C ASP A 99 -4.79 8.30 -0.11
N GLY A 100 -5.73 9.24 -0.04
CA GLY A 100 -5.97 10.09 1.13
C GLY A 100 -5.23 11.42 1.08
N ASN A 101 -5.58 12.29 2.03
CA ASN A 101 -5.18 13.71 2.03
C ASN A 101 -4.67 14.21 3.39
N ASP A 102 -4.54 13.32 4.38
CA ASP A 102 -3.98 13.61 5.69
C ASP A 102 -2.58 12.93 5.82
N PHE A 103 -1.99 12.93 7.02
CA PHE A 103 -0.80 12.13 7.32
C PHE A 103 -1.03 10.68 6.90
N PHE A 104 -0.06 10.10 6.20
CA PHE A 104 -0.20 8.75 5.64
C PHE A 104 0.42 7.67 6.53
N CYS A 105 1.30 8.08 7.44
CA CYS A 105 1.95 7.17 8.37
C CYS A 105 2.05 7.83 9.74
N GLY A 106 1.42 7.18 10.73
CA GLY A 106 1.68 7.39 12.14
C GLY A 106 2.26 6.12 12.72
N MET A 107 3.45 6.19 13.32
CA MET A 107 4.08 5.06 14.02
C MET A 107 4.24 5.42 15.49
N THR A 108 3.49 4.73 16.36
CA THR A 108 3.58 4.88 17.81
C THR A 108 4.42 3.76 18.40
N PHE A 109 5.42 4.10 19.20
CA PHE A 109 6.40 3.18 19.77
C PHE A 109 6.79 3.59 21.20
N PRO A 110 7.23 2.64 22.05
CA PRO A 110 7.61 2.94 23.43
C PRO A 110 8.97 3.65 23.51
N VAL A 111 9.08 4.58 24.46
CA VAL A 111 10.33 5.21 24.91
C VAL A 111 10.33 5.13 26.44
N GLY A 112 10.93 4.07 26.97
CA GLY A 112 10.81 3.69 28.37
C GLY A 112 9.36 3.37 28.73
N LYS A 113 8.73 4.22 29.55
CA LYS A 113 7.34 4.05 30.00
C LYS A 113 6.33 4.86 29.18
N ASP A 114 6.82 5.77 28.35
CA ASP A 114 5.99 6.72 27.63
C ASP A 114 5.86 6.32 26.15
N PRO A 115 4.69 6.56 25.52
CA PRO A 115 4.56 6.41 24.08
C PRO A 115 5.11 7.64 23.35
N CYS A 116 5.76 7.42 22.20
CA CYS A 116 6.13 8.46 21.25
C CYS A 116 5.52 8.13 19.88
N THR A 117 5.07 9.13 19.14
CA THR A 117 4.51 8.94 17.79
C THR A 117 5.30 9.74 16.77
N LEU A 118 5.84 9.05 15.78
CA LEU A 118 6.34 9.67 14.55
C LEU A 118 5.16 9.86 13.58
N ILE A 119 4.97 11.09 13.09
CA ILE A 119 3.98 11.43 12.07
C ILE A 119 4.73 11.82 10.79
N VAL A 120 4.35 11.20 9.68
CA VAL A 120 4.91 11.49 8.35
C VAL A 120 3.79 11.91 7.40
N GLY A 121 3.94 13.11 6.83
CA GLY A 121 2.97 13.68 5.90
C GLY A 121 1.98 14.67 6.53
N GLY A 122 0.92 14.93 5.77
CA GLY A 122 0.00 16.06 5.88
C GLY A 122 -0.25 16.60 4.48
#